data_AF-A0AA37U4S1-F1
#
_entry.id   AF-A0AA37U4S1-F1
#
_cell.length_a   1.000
_cell.length_b   1.000
_cell.length_c   1.000
_cell.angle_alpha   90.00
_cell.angle_beta   90.00
_cell.angle_gamma   90.00
#
_symmetry.space_group_name_H-M   'P 1'
#
loop_
_entity.id
_entity.type
_entity.pdbx_description
1 polymer ?
#
loop_
_entity_poly.entity_id
_entity_poly.type
_entity_poly.pdbx_seq_one_letter_code
_entity_poly.pdbx_strand_id
1 'polypeptide(L)'
;MNGTVFLRTSVVFLVCGVVLGMKMGMTEDFIQAPTHTHINLIGGVWMFLAGLFYNAHPQISTRLSGLHYLLTVVGMIGFAVGLYGKLEGAAWGEAPLIAGSMLTGLSLVLFAVIVWIGTGRKARV
;
A
#
# COMPACT_ATOMS: atom_id res chain seq x y z
N MET A 1 17.20 -2.26 0.77
CA MET A 1 16.40 -3.06 1.71
C MET A 1 15.87 -4.23 0.89
N ASN A 2 15.89 -5.47 1.40
CA ASN A 2 15.38 -6.60 0.61
C ASN A 2 13.88 -6.41 0.37
N GLY A 3 13.44 -6.53 -0.90
CA GLY A 3 12.03 -6.42 -1.27
C GLY A 3 11.15 -7.47 -0.57
N THR A 4 11.75 -8.49 0.03
CA THR A 4 11.09 -9.49 0.90
C THR A 4 10.18 -8.87 1.97
N VAL A 5 10.54 -7.73 2.56
CA VAL A 5 9.69 -7.09 3.58
C VAL A 5 8.38 -6.57 2.98
N PHE A 6 8.44 -6.00 1.78
CA PHE A 6 7.24 -5.62 1.02
C PHE A 6 6.40 -6.85 0.70
N LEU A 7 7.00 -7.93 0.17
CA LEU A 7 6.29 -9.15 -0.21
C LEU A 7 5.57 -9.82 0.98
N ARG A 8 6.21 -9.87 2.14
CA ARG A 8 5.59 -10.47 3.35
C ARG A 8 4.43 -9.61 3.85
N THR A 9 4.64 -8.30 3.93
CA THR A 9 3.63 -7.36 4.42
C THR A 9 2.44 -7.28 3.49
N SER A 10 2.66 -7.35 2.17
CA SER A 10 1.58 -7.37 1.20
C SER A 10 0.67 -8.58 1.31
N VAL A 11 1.23 -9.75 1.63
CA VAL A 11 0.42 -10.96 1.86
C VAL A 11 -0.46 -10.79 3.10
N VAL A 12 0.05 -10.15 4.15
CA VAL A 12 -0.77 -9.83 5.34
C VAL A 12 -1.93 -8.91 4.97
N PHE A 13 -1.69 -7.85 4.20
CA PHE A 13 -2.77 -6.97 3.73
C PHE A 13 -3.78 -7.71 2.85
N LEU A 14 -3.33 -8.58 1.93
CA LEU A 14 -4.23 -9.41 1.11
C LEU A 14 -5.13 -10.28 1.97
N VAL A 15 -4.57 -10.94 2.99
CA VAL A 15 -5.37 -11.76 3.92
C VAL A 15 -6.41 -10.89 4.63
N CYS A 16 -6.02 -9.73 5.17
CA CYS A 16 -6.96 -8.82 5.82
C CYS A 16 -8.08 -8.34 4.89
N GLY A 17 -7.74 -7.96 3.65
CA GLY A 17 -8.71 -7.54 2.66
C GLY A 17 -9.66 -8.67 2.29
N VAL A 18 -9.15 -9.86 1.98
CA VAL A 18 -9.98 -11.04 1.67
C VAL A 18 -10.91 -11.41 2.83
N VAL A 19 -10.44 -11.37 4.08
CA VAL A 19 -11.28 -11.61 5.27
C VAL A 19 -12.41 -10.58 5.36
N LEU A 20 -12.13 -9.30 5.11
CA LEU A 20 -13.17 -8.28 5.03
C LEU A 20 -14.17 -8.56 3.89
N GLY A 21 -13.67 -9.04 2.74
CA GLY A 21 -14.49 -9.47 1.60
C GLY A 21 -15.45 -10.60 1.95
N MET A 22 -14.94 -11.62 2.65
CA MET A 22 -15.74 -12.75 3.15
C MET A 22 -16.81 -12.26 4.12
N LYS A 23 -16.45 -11.39 5.08
CA LYS A 23 -17.42 -10.79 6.01
C LYS A 23 -18.56 -10.12 5.25
N MET A 24 -18.26 -9.25 4.29
CA MET A 24 -19.27 -8.56 3.48
C MET A 24 -20.17 -9.54 2.72
N GLY A 25 -19.58 -10.58 2.11
CA GLY A 25 -20.34 -11.60 1.40
C GLY A 25 -21.26 -12.42 2.32
N MET A 26 -20.84 -12.70 3.55
CA MET A 26 -21.66 -13.42 4.54
C MET A 26 -22.80 -12.57 5.11
N THR A 27 -22.60 -11.26 5.24
CA THR A 27 -23.60 -10.34 5.82
C THR A 27 -24.46 -9.63 4.77
N GLU A 28 -24.17 -9.82 3.48
CA GLU A 28 -24.74 -9.08 2.35
C GLU A 28 -24.65 -7.55 2.51
N ASP A 29 -23.66 -7.08 3.27
CA ASP A 29 -23.40 -5.66 3.50
C ASP A 29 -22.09 -5.27 2.82
N PHE A 30 -22.20 -4.45 1.79
CA PHE A 30 -21.09 -4.02 0.94
C PHE A 30 -20.66 -2.58 1.21
N ILE A 31 -21.05 -1.98 2.33
CA ILE A 31 -20.64 -0.62 2.69
C ILE A 31 -19.11 -0.47 2.71
N GLN A 32 -18.40 -1.53 3.12
CA GLN A 32 -16.94 -1.59 3.18
C GLN A 32 -16.26 -2.05 1.88
N ALA A 33 -16.98 -2.17 0.76
CA ALA A 33 -16.40 -2.56 -0.52
C ALA A 33 -15.23 -1.66 -0.96
N PRO A 34 -15.27 -0.32 -0.75
CA PRO A 34 -14.12 0.54 -1.00
C PRO A 34 -12.92 0.16 -0.14
N THR A 35 -13.11 -0.04 1.17
CA THR A 35 -12.05 -0.41 2.12
C THR A 35 -11.39 -1.74 1.74
N HIS A 36 -12.19 -2.77 1.46
CA HIS A 36 -11.72 -4.06 0.96
C HIS A 36 -10.82 -3.92 -0.27
N THR A 37 -11.32 -3.18 -1.26
CA THR A 37 -10.65 -3.02 -2.55
C THR A 37 -9.32 -2.29 -2.40
N HIS A 38 -9.26 -1.23 -1.59
CA HIS A 38 -8.03 -0.47 -1.39
C HIS A 38 -6.99 -1.26 -0.58
N ILE A 39 -7.40 -2.04 0.42
CA ILE A 39 -6.49 -2.93 1.15
C ILE A 39 -5.86 -3.94 0.19
N ASN A 40 -6.66 -4.58 -0.67
CA ASN A 40 -6.16 -5.59 -1.60
C ASN A 40 -5.33 -5.00 -2.73
N LEU A 41 -5.72 -3.84 -3.30
CA LEU A 41 -4.98 -3.22 -4.39
C LEU A 41 -3.70 -2.52 -3.92
N ILE A 42 -3.80 -1.61 -2.95
CA ILE A 42 -2.65 -0.79 -2.52
C ILE A 42 -1.78 -1.57 -1.53
N GLY A 43 -2.39 -2.11 -0.47
CA GLY A 43 -1.69 -2.86 0.56
C GLY A 43 -1.21 -4.22 0.06
N GLY A 44 -1.99 -4.87 -0.80
CA GLY A 44 -1.67 -6.17 -1.38
C GLY A 44 -0.88 -6.09 -2.68
N VAL A 45 -1.59 -5.98 -3.80
CA VAL A 45 -1.03 -6.12 -5.16
C VAL A 45 0.10 -5.13 -5.42
N TRP A 46 -0.14 -3.84 -5.19
CA TRP A 46 0.84 -2.80 -5.45
C TRP A 46 2.10 -2.95 -4.59
N MET A 47 1.94 -3.18 -3.28
CA MET A 47 3.07 -3.41 -2.38
C MET A 47 3.87 -4.66 -2.78
N PHE A 48 3.20 -5.73 -3.23
CA PHE A 48 3.86 -6.94 -3.72
C PHE A 48 4.69 -6.63 -4.98
N LEU A 49 4.11 -5.92 -5.95
CA LEU A 49 4.81 -5.48 -7.17
C LEU A 49 6.00 -4.58 -6.86
N ALA A 50 5.88 -3.65 -5.91
CA ALA A 50 7.00 -2.84 -5.44
C ALA A 50 8.12 -3.71 -4.83
N GLY A 51 7.76 -4.73 -4.06
CA GLY A 51 8.72 -5.71 -3.54
C GLY A 51 9.47 -6.47 -4.64
N LEU A 52 8.77 -6.93 -5.67
CA LEU A 52 9.39 -7.56 -6.84
C LEU A 52 10.30 -6.58 -7.59
N PHE A 53 9.86 -5.34 -7.77
CA PHE A 53 10.66 -4.30 -8.41
C PHE A 53 11.99 -4.07 -7.68
N TYR A 54 11.96 -3.96 -6.35
CA TYR A 54 13.20 -3.80 -5.57
C TYR A 54 14.11 -5.01 -5.61
N ASN A 55 13.57 -6.23 -5.67
CA ASN A 55 14.37 -7.44 -5.85
C ASN A 55 15.05 -7.47 -7.24
N ALA A 56 14.38 -6.96 -8.28
CA ALA A 56 14.94 -6.85 -9.62
C ALA A 56 15.92 -5.68 -9.79
N HIS A 57 15.87 -4.68 -8.90
CA HIS A 57 16.70 -3.47 -8.96
C HIS A 57 17.51 -3.28 -7.66
N PRO A 58 18.44 -4.21 -7.34
CA PRO A 58 19.22 -4.17 -6.10
C PRO A 58 20.12 -2.92 -5.98
N GLN A 59 20.38 -2.22 -7.08
CA GLN A 59 21.13 -0.96 -7.14
C GLN A 59 20.40 0.23 -6.48
N ILE A 60 19.10 0.14 -6.21
CA ILE A 60 18.34 1.22 -5.58
C ILE A 60 18.76 1.39 -4.11
N SER A 61 18.93 2.65 -3.70
CA SER A 61 19.32 3.01 -2.33
C SER A 61 18.42 2.36 -1.28
N THR A 62 19.06 1.78 -0.26
CA THR A 62 18.36 1.20 0.90
C THR A 62 17.56 2.22 1.68
N ARG A 63 18.01 3.49 1.71
CA ARG A 63 17.31 4.60 2.36
C ARG A 63 16.04 4.98 1.62
N LEU A 64 16.09 5.07 0.28
CA LEU A 64 14.92 5.39 -0.55
C LEU A 64 13.87 4.28 -0.52
N SER A 65 14.30 3.02 -0.65
CA SER A 65 13.39 1.87 -0.52
C SER A 65 12.78 1.75 0.87
N GLY A 66 13.56 2.04 1.93
CA GLY A 66 13.06 2.10 3.31
C GLY A 66 12.06 3.22 3.55
N LEU A 67 12.31 4.42 3.03
CA LEU A 67 11.38 5.54 3.11
C LEU A 67 10.07 5.23 2.37
N HIS A 68 10.17 4.68 1.15
CA HIS A 68 8.99 4.25 0.41
C HIS A 68 8.17 3.25 1.21
N TYR A 69 8.81 2.21 1.75
CA TYR A 69 8.14 1.21 2.58
C TYR A 69 7.39 1.82 3.76
N LEU A 70 8.06 2.70 4.53
CA LEU A 70 7.47 3.35 5.69
C LEU A 70 6.23 4.17 5.31
N LEU A 71 6.34 4.98 4.25
CA LEU A 71 5.23 5.78 3.74
C LEU A 71 4.07 4.90 3.26
N THR A 72 4.35 3.81 2.53
CA THR A 72 3.31 2.89 2.07
C THR A 72 2.58 2.24 3.23
N VAL A 73 3.29 1.69 4.22
CA VAL A 73 2.68 0.96 5.32
C VAL A 73 1.87 1.89 6.23
N VAL A 74 2.48 3.00 6.67
CA VAL A 74 1.80 3.95 7.56
C VAL A 74 0.63 4.62 6.83
N GLY A 75 0.82 5.00 5.56
CA GLY A 75 -0.23 5.56 4.72
C GLY A 75 -1.39 4.58 4.55
N MET A 76 -1.11 3.31 4.22
CA MET A 76 -2.13 2.29 4.00
C MET A 76 -2.91 1.97 5.29
N ILE A 77 -2.23 1.86 6.44
CA ILE A 77 -2.91 1.62 7.72
C ILE A 77 -3.85 2.79 8.04
N GLY A 78 -3.34 4.03 7.98
CA GLY A 78 -4.16 5.22 8.24
C GLY A 78 -5.34 5.34 7.28
N PHE A 79 -5.11 5.08 5.99
CA PHE A 79 -6.12 5.12 4.95
C PHE A 79 -7.21 4.07 5.20
N ALA A 80 -6.83 2.81 5.42
CA ALA A 80 -7.77 1.71 5.63
C ALA A 80 -8.61 1.91 6.90
N VAL A 81 -7.97 2.27 8.02
CA VAL A 81 -8.64 2.47 9.31
C VAL A 81 -9.56 3.68 9.26
N GLY A 82 -9.10 4.79 8.68
CA GLY A 82 -9.90 5.99 8.54
C GLY A 82 -11.09 5.81 7.59
N LEU A 83 -10.88 5.14 6.45
CA LEU A 83 -11.95 4.84 5.50
C LEU A 83 -13.00 3.94 6.12
N TYR A 84 -12.57 2.88 6.83
CA TYR A 84 -13.49 2.01 7.57
C TYR A 84 -14.35 2.83 8.54
N GLY A 85 -13.71 3.61 9.42
CA GLY A 85 -14.40 4.45 10.40
C GLY A 85 -15.36 5.44 9.75
N LYS A 86 -14.94 6.11 8.66
CA LYS A 86 -15.77 7.09 7.96
C LYS A 86 -17.02 6.45 7.34
N LEU A 87 -16.88 5.25 6.75
CA LEU A 87 -17.99 4.51 6.15
C LEU A 87 -18.97 3.97 7.21
N GLU A 88 -18.49 3.64 8.40
CA GLU A 88 -19.34 3.32 9.57
C GLU A 88 -19.98 4.56 10.23
N GLY A 89 -19.74 5.77 9.69
CA GLY A 89 -20.24 7.02 10.26
C GLY A 89 -19.51 7.53 11.51
N ALA A 90 -18.35 6.96 11.82
CA ALA A 90 -17.57 7.35 12.99
C ALA A 90 -16.82 8.67 12.78
N ALA A 91 -17.03 9.63 13.70
CA ALA A 91 -16.41 10.97 13.62
C ALA A 91 -14.86 10.94 13.63
N TRP A 92 -14.27 9.93 14.27
CA TRP A 92 -12.81 9.77 14.32
C TRP A 92 -12.19 9.33 13.00
N GLY A 93 -12.97 8.82 12.03
CA GLY A 93 -12.45 8.23 10.79
C GLY A 93 -11.85 9.25 9.81
N GLU A 94 -12.28 10.51 9.88
CA GLU A 94 -11.91 11.54 8.89
C GLU A 94 -10.43 11.94 8.96
N ALA A 95 -9.93 12.24 10.15
CA ALA A 95 -8.53 12.63 10.35
C ALA A 95 -7.52 11.56 9.87
N PRO A 96 -7.61 10.27 10.28
CA PRO A 96 -6.71 9.23 9.79
C PRO A 96 -6.90 8.95 8.30
N LEU A 97 -8.11 9.08 7.75
CA LEU A 97 -8.35 8.93 6.32
C LEU A 97 -7.59 9.97 5.52
N ILE A 98 -7.68 11.25 5.90
CA ILE A 98 -6.97 12.34 5.23
C ILE A 98 -5.45 12.13 5.32
N ALA A 99 -4.94 11.90 6.54
CA ALA A 99 -3.51 11.69 6.75
C ALA A 99 -2.98 10.48 5.97
N GLY A 100 -3.69 9.35 6.02
CA GLY A 100 -3.35 8.13 5.31
C GLY A 100 -3.40 8.28 3.78
N SER A 101 -4.39 9.03 3.27
CA SER A 101 -4.49 9.34 1.83
C SER A 101 -3.29 10.14 1.34
N MET A 102 -2.88 11.17 2.10
CA MET A 102 -1.73 12.00 1.73
C MET A 102 -0.42 11.22 1.76
N LEU A 103 -0.21 10.39 2.79
CA LEU A 103 0.98 9.54 2.88
C LEU A 103 1.03 8.49 1.77
N THR A 104 -0.11 7.86 1.46
CA THR A 104 -0.21 6.89 0.36
C THR A 104 0.06 7.54 -1.00
N GLY A 105 -0.49 8.74 -1.23
CA GLY A 105 -0.21 9.53 -2.43
C GLY A 105 1.27 9.90 -2.55
N LEU A 106 1.87 10.38 -1.46
CA LEU A 106 3.31 10.69 -1.42
C LEU A 106 4.17 9.44 -1.67
N SER A 107 3.78 8.29 -1.13
CA SER A 107 4.42 7.00 -1.37
C SER A 107 4.42 6.66 -2.85
N LEU A 108 3.29 6.85 -3.54
CA LEU A 108 3.17 6.59 -4.99
C LEU A 108 4.07 7.51 -5.82
N VAL A 109 4.09 8.81 -5.49
CA VAL A 109 4.99 9.79 -6.15
C VAL A 109 6.46 9.41 -5.96
N LEU A 110 6.84 9.04 -4.73
CA LEU A 110 8.20 8.58 -4.45
C LEU A 110 8.55 7.31 -5.23
N PHE A 111 7.63 6.35 -5.31
CA PHE A 111 7.85 5.14 -6.09
C PHE A 111 8.01 5.42 -7.58
N ALA A 112 7.21 6.34 -8.13
CA ALA A 112 7.39 6.79 -9.51
C ALA A 112 8.82 7.32 -9.71
N VAL A 113 9.31 8.23 -8.88
CA VAL A 113 10.70 8.71 -8.98
C VAL A 113 11.72 7.56 -8.92
N ILE A 114 11.53 6.61 -7.99
CA ILE A 114 12.39 5.44 -7.82
C ILE A 114 12.41 4.56 -9.09
N VAL A 115 11.26 4.34 -9.74
CA VAL A 115 11.16 3.52 -10.95
C VAL A 115 11.97 4.14 -12.10
N TRP A 116 11.89 5.46 -12.29
CA TRP A 116 12.67 6.15 -13.33
C TRP A 116 14.17 6.13 -13.01
N ILE A 117 14.56 6.26 -11.74
CA ILE A 117 15.96 6.12 -11.32
C ILE A 117 16.47 4.69 -11.58
N GLY A 118 15.67 3.68 -11.25
CA GLY A 118 16.05 2.27 -11.37
C GLY A 118 16.18 1.79 -12.80
N THR A 119 15.32 2.28 -13.70
CA THR A 119 15.25 1.86 -15.10
C THR A 119 16.01 2.79 -16.06
N GLY A 120 16.35 4.01 -15.64
CA GLY A 120 17.00 5.03 -16.48
C GLY A 120 18.46 4.76 -16.86
N ARG A 121 19.14 3.79 -16.21
CA ARG A 121 20.50 3.39 -16.59
C ARG A 121 20.46 2.26 -17.62
N LYS A 122 20.25 2.59 -18.90
CA LYS A 122 20.75 1.73 -19.99
C LYS A 122 22.26 1.96 -20.12
N ALA A 123 23.06 0.93 -19.90
CA ALA A 123 24.46 0.95 -20.29
C ALA A 123 24.55 1.20 -21.80
N ARG A 124 25.42 2.14 -22.18
CA ARG A 124 25.94 2.28 -23.54
C ARG A 124 26.36 0.88 -24.03
N VAL A 125 25.82 0.49 -25.18
CA VAL A 125 26.44 -0.52 -26.04
C VAL A 125 27.56 0.16 -26.81
#